data_AF-A0A173ZWZ4-F1
#
_entry.id   AF-A0A173ZWZ4-F1
#
_cell.length_a   1.000
_cell.length_b   1.000
_cell.length_c   1.000
_cell.angle_alpha   90.00
_cell.angle_beta   90.00
_cell.angle_gamma   90.00
#
_symmetry.space_group_name_H-M   'P 1'
#
loop_
_entity.id
_entity.type
_entity.pdbx_description
1 polymer ?
#
loop_
_entity_poly.entity_id
_entity_poly.type
_entity_poly.pdbx_seq_one_letter_code
_entity_poly.pdbx_strand_id
1 'polypeptide(L)'
;MKKTLLKYFTVALITISTISMPLTVKAAQKSNISIRPNVAYSKYDITGDGKADKIRINFKSESYLNIEVNGKKSFSLNAQNIYLVNADLYTLNGNKHFLKLKCQDIDNDHIDYDKLLTYKSGKLVSAVNLMSHRKGAFNARHNSFTQKVGANYIQIRMQSMPGGVGSIQYTITYKLSGSSLKLSKTTYPVTYSKSYNPLLGGQNMWKCAKSLNIKNAPNGNIIYTTDAYEVCTVNKIKYSGGSAYIYIRAEDADISGWVRCPNSYTSRFFEESLFI
;
A
#
# COMPACT_ATOMS: atom_id res chain seq x y z
N MET A 1 32.79 -24.66 62.03
CA MET A 1 31.44 -24.21 61.59
C MET A 1 31.30 -22.73 61.21
N LYS A 2 32.22 -21.81 61.56
CA LYS A 2 32.05 -20.36 61.27
C LYS A 2 32.41 -19.86 59.86
N LYS A 3 33.20 -20.59 59.06
CA LYS A 3 33.62 -20.16 57.71
C LYS A 3 32.67 -20.57 56.57
N THR A 4 31.80 -21.54 56.80
CA THR A 4 30.85 -22.04 55.79
C THR A 4 29.58 -21.18 55.73
N LEU A 5 29.16 -20.60 56.86
CA LEU A 5 27.94 -19.78 56.95
C LEU A 5 28.07 -18.42 56.22
N LEU A 6 29.28 -17.85 56.17
CA LEU A 6 29.52 -16.56 55.53
C LEU A 6 29.44 -16.63 54.00
N LYS A 7 29.83 -17.76 53.38
CA LYS A 7 29.72 -17.96 51.93
C LYS A 7 28.26 -18.06 51.46
N TYR A 8 27.37 -18.61 52.28
CA TYR A 8 25.93 -18.66 51.95
C TYR A 8 25.24 -17.31 52.15
N PHE A 9 25.73 -16.45 53.06
CA PHE A 9 25.22 -15.10 53.22
C PHE A 9 25.61 -14.16 52.06
N THR A 10 26.79 -14.34 51.46
CA THR A 10 27.20 -13.54 50.28
C THR A 10 26.49 -13.97 49.00
N VAL A 11 26.15 -15.26 48.85
CA VAL A 11 25.41 -15.77 47.69
C VAL A 11 23.90 -15.48 47.78
N ALA A 12 23.33 -15.46 48.99
CA ALA A 12 21.93 -15.09 49.21
C ALA A 12 21.65 -13.59 48.99
N LEU A 13 22.66 -12.72 49.11
CA LEU A 13 22.49 -11.28 48.87
C LEU A 13 22.51 -10.91 47.36
N ILE A 14 23.14 -11.72 46.51
CA ILE A 14 23.22 -11.49 45.06
C ILE A 14 21.96 -12.01 44.32
N THR A 15 21.18 -12.89 44.96
CA THR A 15 19.98 -13.48 44.36
C THR A 15 18.67 -12.70 44.65
N ILE A 16 18.69 -11.71 45.54
CA ILE A 16 17.49 -10.93 45.93
C ILE A 16 17.53 -9.48 45.41
N SER A 17 18.57 -9.08 44.67
CA SER A 17 18.61 -7.79 43.96
C SER A 17 18.12 -7.88 42.52
N THR A 18 17.16 -8.75 42.20
CA THR A 18 16.31 -8.53 41.02
C THR A 18 15.40 -7.36 41.36
N ILE A 19 15.91 -6.15 41.13
CA ILE A 19 15.14 -4.92 41.10
C ILE A 19 13.92 -5.23 40.23
N SER A 20 12.77 -5.37 40.88
CA SER A 20 11.46 -5.35 40.24
C SER A 20 11.29 -3.94 39.70
N MET A 21 11.96 -3.65 38.58
CA MET A 21 11.62 -2.51 37.76
C MET A 21 10.15 -2.70 37.46
N PRO A 22 9.27 -1.73 37.78
CA PRO A 22 7.93 -1.77 37.25
C PRO A 22 8.11 -1.80 35.73
N LEU A 23 7.87 -2.97 35.14
CA LEU A 23 7.66 -3.07 33.71
C LEU A 23 6.39 -2.27 33.49
N THR A 24 6.55 -1.00 33.17
CA THR A 24 5.45 -0.18 32.69
C THR A 24 5.08 -0.79 31.35
N VAL A 25 4.19 -1.78 31.37
CA VAL A 25 3.63 -2.39 30.17
C VAL A 25 2.82 -1.29 29.49
N LYS A 26 3.47 -0.54 28.60
CA LYS A 26 2.77 0.40 27.74
C LYS A 26 1.83 -0.42 26.86
N ALA A 27 0.57 -0.01 26.83
CA ALA A 27 -0.39 -0.59 25.90
C ALA A 27 0.19 -0.53 24.48
N ALA A 28 0.12 -1.65 23.76
CA ALA A 28 0.64 -1.74 22.41
C ALA A 28 -0.04 -0.70 21.51
N GLN A 29 0.76 0.03 20.73
CA GLN A 29 0.25 0.97 19.74
C GLN A 29 -0.64 0.24 18.73
N LYS A 30 -1.79 0.84 18.39
CA LYS A 30 -2.67 0.29 17.34
C LYS A 30 -1.90 0.14 16.03
N SER A 31 -2.18 -0.93 15.29
CA SER A 31 -1.45 -1.22 14.04
C SER A 31 -1.69 -0.18 12.94
N ASN A 32 -2.80 0.55 12.98
CA ASN A 32 -3.13 1.60 12.02
C ASN A 32 -3.82 2.78 12.72
N ILE A 33 -3.29 3.98 12.55
CA ILE A 33 -3.80 5.21 13.15
C ILE A 33 -3.79 6.33 12.10
N SER A 34 -4.93 6.97 11.85
CA SER A 34 -4.97 8.14 10.99
C SER A 34 -4.35 9.37 11.67
N ILE A 35 -3.43 10.03 10.97
CA ILE A 35 -2.75 11.25 11.42
C ILE A 35 -3.25 12.39 10.55
N ARG A 36 -4.08 13.27 11.12
CA ARG A 36 -4.66 14.40 10.39
C ARG A 36 -3.64 15.53 10.26
N PRO A 37 -3.56 16.20 9.10
CA PRO A 37 -2.79 17.43 8.96
C PRO A 37 -3.22 18.49 9.97
N ASN A 38 -2.27 19.33 10.38
CA ASN A 38 -2.41 20.45 11.31
C ASN A 38 -2.90 20.08 12.72
N VAL A 39 -2.87 18.80 13.08
CA VAL A 39 -3.13 18.27 14.43
C VAL A 39 -1.82 17.73 15.01
N ALA A 40 -1.58 18.03 16.29
CA ALA A 40 -0.44 17.49 17.03
C ALA A 40 -0.84 16.20 17.76
N TYR A 41 -0.01 15.16 17.64
CA TYR A 41 -0.16 13.88 18.32
C TYR A 41 1.05 13.64 19.22
N SER A 42 0.85 13.18 20.45
CA SER A 42 1.93 13.02 21.45
C SER A 42 1.95 11.65 22.14
N LYS A 43 1.17 10.69 21.64
CA LYS A 43 0.96 9.38 22.28
C LYS A 43 1.58 8.22 21.51
N TYR A 44 2.20 8.49 20.36
CA TYR A 44 2.58 7.46 19.40
C TYR A 44 4.08 7.45 19.17
N ASP A 45 4.62 6.26 18.92
CA ASP A 45 6.00 6.05 18.51
C ASP A 45 6.07 6.03 16.98
N ILE A 46 6.86 6.95 16.41
CA ILE A 46 7.23 6.97 14.99
C ILE A 46 8.73 6.74 14.79
N THR A 47 9.53 6.99 15.83
CA THR A 47 10.99 6.84 15.80
C THR A 47 11.44 5.39 15.96
N GLY A 48 10.59 4.54 16.55
CA GLY A 48 10.83 3.12 16.85
C GLY A 48 11.58 2.87 18.15
N ASP A 49 11.78 3.88 19.00
CA ASP A 49 12.57 3.78 20.24
C ASP A 49 11.76 3.32 21.48
N GLY A 50 10.47 3.05 21.30
CA GLY A 50 9.53 2.64 22.36
C GLY A 50 8.98 3.81 23.19
N LYS A 51 9.30 5.05 22.83
CA LYS A 51 8.82 6.26 23.52
C LYS A 51 7.77 6.98 22.67
N ALA A 52 6.97 7.79 23.35
CA ALA A 52 5.96 8.58 22.67
C ALA A 52 6.63 9.81 22.05
N ASP A 53 6.36 10.04 20.77
CA ASP A 53 6.83 11.16 19.98
C ASP A 53 5.74 12.22 19.82
N LYS A 54 6.17 13.48 19.68
CA LYS A 54 5.32 14.57 19.19
C LYS A 54 5.37 14.61 17.66
N ILE A 55 4.27 14.27 17.02
CA ILE A 55 4.13 14.21 15.55
C ILE A 55 3.19 15.33 15.11
N ARG A 56 3.60 16.12 14.11
CA ARG A 56 2.75 17.12 13.46
C ARG A 56 3.02 17.15 11.97
N ILE A 57 1.98 16.97 11.16
CA ILE A 57 2.02 17.21 9.72
C ILE A 57 1.52 18.61 9.49
N ASN A 58 2.38 19.53 9.09
CA ASN A 58 2.00 20.90 8.75
C ASN A 58 1.71 20.98 7.27
N PHE A 59 0.49 21.35 6.90
CA PHE A 59 0.06 21.44 5.52
C PHE A 59 -0.72 22.74 5.28
N LYS A 60 -0.25 23.48 4.27
CA LYS A 60 -0.97 24.60 3.67
C LYS A 60 -0.92 24.41 2.15
N SER A 61 -2.09 24.22 1.54
CA SER A 61 -2.27 24.10 0.09
C SER A 61 -1.51 25.20 -0.64
N GLU A 62 -0.89 24.86 -1.78
CA GLU A 62 -0.11 25.78 -2.62
C GLU A 62 1.08 26.47 -1.91
N SER A 63 1.51 25.98 -0.75
CA SER A 63 2.56 26.62 0.03
C SER A 63 3.56 25.63 0.57
N TYR A 64 3.19 24.81 1.56
CA TYR A 64 4.13 23.88 2.16
C TYR A 64 3.46 22.61 2.68
N LEU A 65 4.25 21.55 2.66
CA LEU A 65 4.00 20.32 3.40
C LEU A 65 5.28 19.94 4.12
N ASN A 66 5.24 19.89 5.45
CA ASN A 66 6.37 19.41 6.25
C ASN A 66 5.88 18.57 7.43
N ILE A 67 6.76 17.70 7.92
CA ILE A 67 6.45 16.82 9.05
C ILE A 67 7.48 17.05 10.13
N GLU A 68 7.00 17.37 11.32
CA GLU A 68 7.80 17.55 12.51
C GLU A 68 7.67 16.33 13.42
N VAL A 69 8.82 15.89 13.92
CA VAL A 69 8.93 14.86 14.96
C VAL A 69 9.72 15.48 16.10
N ASN A 70 9.11 15.53 17.29
CA ASN A 70 9.69 16.13 18.49
C ASN A 70 10.13 17.59 18.30
N GLY A 71 9.31 18.37 17.58
CA GLY A 71 9.57 19.78 17.27
C GLY A 71 10.67 20.03 16.22
N LYS A 72 11.24 18.98 15.65
CA LYS A 72 12.26 19.09 14.59
C LYS A 72 11.66 18.71 13.24
N LYS A 73 11.92 19.54 12.23
CA LYS A 73 11.53 19.26 10.83
C LYS A 73 12.26 18.01 10.32
N SER A 74 11.50 16.94 10.14
CA SER A 74 11.98 15.61 9.74
C SER A 74 11.75 15.31 8.26
N PHE A 75 10.81 16.00 7.62
CA PHE A 75 10.43 15.86 6.21
C PHE A 75 9.93 17.19 5.64
N SER A 76 10.09 17.39 4.34
CA SER A 76 9.48 18.48 3.58
C SER A 76 9.18 18.04 2.15
N LEU A 77 8.10 18.57 1.58
CA LEU A 77 7.73 18.42 0.18
C LEU A 77 7.21 19.78 -0.33
N ASN A 78 7.43 20.09 -1.60
CA ASN A 78 6.73 21.21 -2.24
C ASN A 78 5.24 20.87 -2.31
N ALA A 79 4.38 21.77 -1.83
CA ALA A 79 2.93 21.56 -1.81
C ALA A 79 2.19 22.25 -2.97
N GLN A 80 2.92 22.71 -3.98
CA GLN A 80 2.33 23.18 -5.23
C GLN A 80 1.41 22.10 -5.82
N ASN A 81 0.21 22.51 -6.22
CA ASN A 81 -0.88 21.69 -6.75
C ASN A 81 -1.45 20.63 -5.79
N ILE A 82 -0.97 20.51 -4.54
CA ILE A 82 -1.50 19.55 -3.58
C ILE A 82 -2.70 20.17 -2.86
N TYR A 83 -3.89 19.56 -3.03
CA TYR A 83 -5.12 20.01 -2.36
C TYR A 83 -5.53 19.13 -1.17
N LEU A 84 -5.18 17.82 -1.17
CA LEU A 84 -5.51 16.91 -0.09
C LEU A 84 -4.30 16.08 0.38
N VAL A 85 -4.18 15.94 1.70
CA VAL A 85 -3.18 15.11 2.36
C VAL A 85 -3.87 14.11 3.28
N ASN A 86 -3.62 12.82 3.04
CA ASN A 86 -3.99 11.75 3.97
C ASN A 86 -2.74 11.08 4.51
N ALA A 87 -2.70 10.84 5.81
CA ALA A 87 -1.61 10.10 6.42
C ALA A 87 -2.11 9.10 7.45
N ASP A 88 -1.44 7.95 7.48
CA ASP A 88 -1.69 6.88 8.43
C ASP A 88 -0.35 6.39 9.01
N LEU A 89 -0.28 6.29 10.33
CA LEU A 89 0.83 5.67 11.05
C LEU A 89 0.56 4.18 11.19
N TYR A 90 1.46 3.37 10.65
CA TYR A 90 1.42 1.92 10.70
C TYR A 90 2.42 1.40 11.72
N THR A 91 2.00 0.39 12.49
CA THR A 91 2.84 -0.31 13.47
C THR A 91 2.85 -1.79 13.18
N LEU A 92 4.04 -2.32 12.92
CA LEU A 92 4.31 -3.73 12.67
C LEU A 92 5.14 -4.32 13.83
N ASN A 93 5.32 -5.64 13.81
CA ASN A 93 6.14 -6.38 14.75
C ASN A 93 7.56 -5.83 14.88
N GLY A 94 8.12 -5.99 16.08
CA GLY A 94 9.45 -5.47 16.41
C GLY A 94 9.48 -3.94 16.44
N ASN A 95 8.36 -3.30 16.78
CA ASN A 95 8.20 -1.86 16.90
C ASN A 95 8.63 -1.09 15.65
N LYS A 96 8.23 -1.60 14.47
CA LYS A 96 8.56 -0.98 13.19
C LYS A 96 7.41 -0.10 12.75
N HIS A 97 7.72 1.18 12.55
CA HIS A 97 6.73 2.19 12.19
C HIS A 97 6.92 2.70 10.77
N PHE A 98 5.80 2.89 10.08
CA PHE A 98 5.78 3.51 8.76
C PHE A 98 4.67 4.56 8.71
N LEU A 99 4.97 5.77 8.26
CA LEU A 99 3.96 6.77 7.97
C LEU A 99 3.61 6.68 6.49
N LYS A 100 2.39 6.21 6.15
CA LYS A 100 1.86 6.43 4.81
C LYS A 100 1.57 7.92 4.65
N LEU A 101 2.09 8.52 3.60
CA LEU A 101 1.78 9.88 3.18
C LEU A 101 1.24 9.82 1.75
N LYS A 102 -0.04 10.16 1.59
CA LYS A 102 -0.74 10.27 0.31
C LYS A 102 -1.08 11.74 0.07
N CYS A 103 -0.62 12.30 -1.04
CA CYS A 103 -0.97 13.64 -1.50
C CYS A 103 -1.71 13.54 -2.83
N GLN A 104 -2.82 14.27 -2.95
CA GLN A 104 -3.62 14.37 -4.17
C GLN A 104 -3.46 15.75 -4.78
N ASP A 105 -3.31 15.76 -6.11
CA ASP A 105 -3.16 16.94 -6.95
C ASP A 105 -4.54 17.48 -7.39
N ILE A 106 -4.66 18.81 -7.48
CA ILE A 106 -5.87 19.54 -7.87
C ILE A 106 -6.39 19.13 -9.25
N ASP A 107 -5.51 18.67 -10.14
CA ASP A 107 -5.86 18.15 -11.45
C ASP A 107 -6.39 16.72 -11.32
N ASN A 108 -7.71 16.62 -11.14
CA ASN A 108 -8.51 15.41 -11.35
C ASN A 108 -8.21 14.25 -10.38
N ASP A 109 -7.91 14.59 -9.12
CA ASP A 109 -7.56 13.65 -8.04
C ASP A 109 -6.33 12.79 -8.35
N HIS A 110 -5.43 13.27 -9.23
CA HIS A 110 -4.22 12.54 -9.55
C HIS A 110 -3.35 12.39 -8.29
N ILE A 111 -2.75 11.22 -8.10
CA ILE A 111 -1.89 10.94 -6.95
C ILE A 111 -0.43 11.01 -7.40
N ASP A 112 0.20 12.13 -7.06
CA ASP A 112 1.61 12.37 -7.35
C ASP A 112 2.54 11.82 -6.27
N TYR A 113 2.03 11.67 -5.06
CA TYR A 113 2.81 11.20 -3.92
C TYR A 113 2.03 10.18 -3.11
N ASP A 114 2.48 8.92 -3.12
CA ASP A 114 1.94 7.88 -2.26
C ASP A 114 3.06 6.96 -1.78
N LYS A 115 3.55 7.22 -0.56
CA LYS A 115 4.75 6.55 -0.04
C LYS A 115 4.57 6.14 1.40
N LEU A 116 5.27 5.07 1.77
CA LEU A 116 5.54 4.73 3.15
C LEU A 116 6.88 5.35 3.55
N LEU A 117 6.87 6.19 4.57
CA LEU A 117 8.04 6.84 5.14
C LEU A 117 8.45 6.11 6.43
N THR A 118 9.75 6.03 6.70
CA THR A 118 10.31 5.48 7.95
C THR A 118 11.24 6.51 8.58
N TYR A 119 11.27 6.58 9.90
CA TYR A 119 12.20 7.46 10.60
C TYR A 119 13.60 6.84 10.65
N LYS A 120 14.62 7.59 10.24
CA LYS A 120 16.04 7.22 10.29
C LYS A 120 16.88 8.46 10.53
N SER A 121 17.76 8.41 11.52
CA SER A 121 18.78 9.44 11.78
C SER A 121 18.23 10.87 11.79
N GLY A 122 17.11 11.10 12.48
CA GLY A 122 16.51 12.44 12.59
C GLY A 122 15.54 12.82 11.47
N LYS A 123 15.35 11.99 10.45
CA LYS A 123 14.58 12.30 9.24
C LYS A 123 13.58 11.20 8.90
N LEU A 124 12.45 11.58 8.31
CA LEU A 124 11.57 10.62 7.64
C LEU A 124 12.05 10.45 6.20
N VAL A 125 12.36 9.21 5.83
CA VAL A 125 12.85 8.85 4.50
C VAL A 125 11.92 7.85 3.84
N SER A 126 11.88 7.84 2.51
CA SER A 126 11.06 6.91 1.74
C SER A 126 11.50 5.45 1.96
N ALA A 127 10.63 4.63 2.53
CA ALA A 127 10.81 3.18 2.62
C ALA A 127 10.25 2.46 1.40
N VAL A 128 9.06 2.88 0.94
CA VAL A 128 8.36 2.29 -0.20
C VAL A 128 7.65 3.39 -0.98
N ASN A 129 7.80 3.40 -2.31
CA ASN A 129 6.89 4.10 -3.20
C ASN A 129 5.77 3.13 -3.60
N LEU A 130 4.53 3.41 -3.18
CA LEU A 130 3.37 2.54 -3.39
C LEU A 130 2.94 2.45 -4.86
N MET A 131 3.52 3.27 -5.73
CA MET A 131 3.26 3.25 -7.18
C MET A 131 4.35 2.53 -7.98
N SER A 132 5.43 2.09 -7.32
CA SER A 132 6.59 1.51 -7.99
C SER A 132 6.30 0.18 -8.72
N HIS A 133 5.31 -0.60 -8.27
CA HIS A 133 4.93 -1.86 -8.92
C HIS A 133 4.39 -1.67 -10.34
N ARG A 134 3.86 -0.48 -10.65
CA ARG A 134 3.30 -0.13 -11.96
C ARG A 134 4.20 0.79 -12.79
N LYS A 135 5.49 0.92 -12.42
CA LYS A 135 6.41 1.86 -13.07
C LYS A 135 6.37 1.71 -14.61
N GLY A 136 6.15 2.83 -15.30
CA GLY A 136 6.10 2.92 -16.76
C GLY A 136 4.77 2.51 -17.39
N ALA A 137 3.84 1.89 -16.65
CA ALA A 137 2.56 1.49 -17.19
C ALA A 137 1.53 2.63 -17.14
N PHE A 138 0.83 2.84 -18.25
CA PHE A 138 -0.27 3.79 -18.34
C PHE A 138 -1.43 3.39 -17.41
N ASN A 139 -1.89 4.35 -16.61
CA ASN A 139 -3.14 4.26 -15.86
C ASN A 139 -3.76 5.66 -15.87
N ALA A 140 -4.98 5.79 -16.40
CA ALA A 140 -5.64 7.09 -16.55
C ALA A 140 -5.88 7.77 -15.20
N ARG A 141 -6.34 6.99 -14.21
CA ARG A 141 -6.46 7.39 -12.81
C ARG A 141 -6.11 6.25 -11.89
N HIS A 142 -5.75 6.58 -10.66
CA HIS A 142 -5.50 5.59 -9.62
C HIS A 142 -5.73 6.16 -8.22
N ASN A 143 -6.07 5.28 -7.29
CA ASN A 143 -6.18 5.58 -5.86
C ASN A 143 -5.63 4.43 -5.03
N SER A 144 -5.25 4.72 -3.78
CA SER A 144 -4.77 3.71 -2.85
C SER A 144 -5.38 3.90 -1.45
N PHE A 145 -5.77 2.80 -0.85
CA PHE A 145 -6.43 2.76 0.45
C PHE A 145 -5.75 1.74 1.35
N THR A 146 -5.54 2.12 2.60
CA THR A 146 -5.11 1.18 3.64
C THR A 146 -6.21 0.12 3.79
N GLN A 147 -5.93 -1.13 3.43
CA GLN A 147 -6.90 -2.22 3.56
C GLN A 147 -6.72 -2.94 4.89
N LYS A 148 -5.48 -3.30 5.23
CA LYS A 148 -5.17 -3.99 6.49
C LYS A 148 -3.71 -3.80 6.86
N VAL A 149 -3.45 -3.56 8.14
CA VAL A 149 -2.10 -3.58 8.71
C VAL A 149 -2.05 -4.73 9.71
N GLY A 150 -1.28 -5.75 9.37
CA GLY A 150 -1.02 -6.90 10.23
C GLY A 150 0.36 -6.81 10.85
N ALA A 151 0.64 -7.76 11.75
CA ALA A 151 1.92 -7.87 12.45
C ALA A 151 3.15 -7.82 11.52
N ASN A 152 3.13 -8.53 10.38
CA ASN A 152 4.28 -8.63 9.47
C ASN A 152 3.96 -8.17 8.04
N TYR A 153 2.86 -7.45 7.82
CA TYR A 153 2.46 -7.05 6.48
C TYR A 153 1.57 -5.82 6.45
N ILE A 154 1.58 -5.13 5.32
CA ILE A 154 0.66 -4.03 4.98
C ILE A 154 -0.04 -4.39 3.67
N GLN A 155 -1.37 -4.33 3.67
CA GLN A 155 -2.22 -4.49 2.49
C GLN A 155 -2.77 -3.13 2.08
N ILE A 156 -2.50 -2.76 0.83
CA ILE A 156 -3.03 -1.55 0.20
C ILE A 156 -3.97 -2.00 -0.91
N ARG A 157 -5.24 -1.56 -0.84
CA ARG A 157 -6.18 -1.71 -1.94
C ARG A 157 -5.91 -0.62 -2.95
N MET A 158 -5.58 -1.03 -4.16
CA MET A 158 -5.45 -0.16 -5.31
C MET A 158 -6.78 -0.09 -6.03
N GLN A 159 -7.14 1.12 -6.45
CA GLN A 159 -8.11 1.39 -7.49
C GLN A 159 -7.31 1.93 -8.67
N SER A 160 -7.48 1.36 -9.86
CA SER A 160 -6.67 1.71 -11.02
C SER A 160 -7.50 1.70 -12.27
N MET A 161 -7.15 2.55 -13.24
CA MET A 161 -7.74 2.56 -14.58
C MET A 161 -6.68 2.27 -15.65
N PRO A 162 -6.25 1.02 -15.83
CA PRO A 162 -5.44 0.64 -16.98
C PRO A 162 -6.21 0.86 -18.29
N GLY A 163 -5.49 1.17 -19.37
CA GLY A 163 -6.10 1.31 -20.70
C GLY A 163 -6.84 0.04 -21.13
N GLY A 164 -7.90 0.15 -21.94
CA GLY A 164 -8.71 -1.01 -22.34
C GLY A 164 -9.78 -1.40 -21.31
N VAL A 165 -9.40 -1.43 -20.03
CA VAL A 165 -10.14 -2.14 -18.98
C VAL A 165 -10.99 -1.20 -18.14
N GLY A 166 -10.54 0.03 -17.92
CA GLY A 166 -11.22 0.98 -17.06
C GLY A 166 -11.02 0.66 -15.58
N SER A 167 -11.96 1.10 -14.74
CA SER A 167 -11.78 1.05 -13.29
C SER A 167 -11.85 -0.37 -12.69
N ILE A 168 -10.74 -0.84 -12.13
CA ILE A 168 -10.62 -2.11 -11.40
C ILE A 168 -9.99 -1.91 -10.02
N GLN A 169 -10.21 -2.88 -9.13
CA GLN A 169 -9.53 -2.94 -7.83
C GLN A 169 -8.67 -4.17 -7.69
N TYR A 170 -7.57 -4.05 -6.96
CA TYR A 170 -6.74 -5.18 -6.57
C TYR A 170 -5.97 -4.83 -5.29
N THR A 171 -5.51 -5.84 -4.56
CA THR A 171 -4.75 -5.63 -3.32
C THR A 171 -3.28 -5.93 -3.53
N ILE A 172 -2.41 -4.97 -3.24
CA ILE A 172 -0.98 -5.20 -3.11
C ILE A 172 -0.65 -5.48 -1.64
N THR A 173 0.21 -6.47 -1.41
CA THR A 173 0.65 -6.84 -0.06
C THR A 173 2.16 -6.68 0.04
N TYR A 174 2.61 -5.80 0.92
CA TYR A 174 3.99 -5.69 1.36
C TYR A 174 4.20 -6.55 2.61
N LYS A 175 5.19 -7.43 2.59
CA LYS A 175 5.62 -8.20 3.74
C LYS A 175 6.90 -7.62 4.33
N LEU A 176 6.99 -7.64 5.65
CA LEU A 176 8.20 -7.28 6.36
C LEU A 176 9.26 -8.37 6.14
N SER A 177 10.44 -7.97 5.67
CA SER A 177 11.61 -8.80 5.44
C SER A 177 12.80 -8.13 6.10
N GLY A 178 13.09 -8.49 7.35
CA GLY A 178 14.08 -7.80 8.18
C GLY A 178 13.61 -6.38 8.53
N SER A 179 14.34 -5.34 8.12
CA SER A 179 13.99 -3.93 8.30
C SER A 179 13.23 -3.30 7.13
N SER A 180 13.02 -4.05 6.05
CA SER A 180 12.46 -3.53 4.80
C SER A 180 11.11 -4.17 4.48
N LEU A 181 10.28 -3.44 3.74
CA LEU A 181 9.04 -3.94 3.18
C LEU A 181 9.27 -4.37 1.73
N LYS A 182 8.82 -5.58 1.38
CA LYS A 182 8.93 -6.13 0.02
C LYS A 182 7.55 -6.53 -0.50
N LEU A 183 7.30 -6.31 -1.79
CA LEU A 183 6.11 -6.86 -2.44
C LEU A 183 6.14 -8.38 -2.32
N SER A 184 5.01 -8.95 -1.91
CA SER A 184 4.88 -10.41 -1.75
C SER A 184 4.63 -11.15 -3.07
N LYS A 185 4.06 -10.48 -4.06
CA LYS A 185 3.67 -11.01 -5.37
C LYS A 185 3.70 -9.89 -6.41
N THR A 186 3.70 -10.25 -7.69
CA THR A 186 3.66 -9.33 -8.84
C THR A 186 2.41 -9.47 -9.70
N THR A 187 1.55 -10.44 -9.38
CA THR A 187 0.24 -10.67 -9.99
C THR A 187 -0.81 -10.59 -8.89
N TYR A 188 -1.87 -9.84 -9.14
CA TYR A 188 -2.88 -9.50 -8.15
C TYR A 188 -4.26 -9.92 -8.66
N PRO A 189 -5.04 -10.66 -7.86
CA PRO A 189 -6.44 -10.89 -8.17
C PRO A 189 -7.18 -9.55 -8.28
N VAL A 190 -8.06 -9.45 -9.27
CA VAL A 190 -8.99 -8.32 -9.36
C VAL A 190 -10.14 -8.57 -8.40
N THR A 191 -10.50 -7.56 -7.62
CA THR A 191 -11.57 -7.63 -6.62
C THR A 191 -12.77 -6.86 -7.13
N TYR A 192 -13.93 -7.51 -7.07
CA TYR A 192 -15.22 -6.94 -7.43
C TYR A 192 -16.03 -6.72 -6.16
N SER A 193 -16.53 -5.50 -5.93
CA SER A 193 -17.44 -5.23 -4.82
C SER A 193 -18.63 -4.41 -5.27
N LYS A 194 -19.83 -4.81 -4.83
CA LYS A 194 -21.09 -4.13 -5.12
C LYS A 194 -21.07 -2.64 -4.75
N SER A 195 -20.37 -2.31 -3.67
CA SER A 195 -20.24 -0.94 -3.17
C SER A 195 -19.33 -0.04 -4.00
N TYR A 196 -18.39 -0.62 -4.74
CA TYR A 196 -17.38 0.15 -5.47
C TYR A 196 -17.80 0.47 -6.89
N ASN A 197 -18.52 -0.45 -7.53
CA ASN A 197 -19.02 -0.26 -8.87
C ASN A 197 -20.45 -0.81 -8.98
N PRO A 198 -21.46 -0.02 -8.59
CA PRO A 198 -22.87 -0.44 -8.64
C PRO A 198 -23.27 -0.88 -10.05
N LEU A 199 -22.68 -0.26 -11.08
CA LEU A 199 -22.93 -0.56 -12.50
C LEU A 199 -22.48 -1.96 -12.91
N LEU A 200 -21.48 -2.53 -12.23
CA LEU A 200 -21.04 -3.91 -12.45
C LEU A 200 -21.66 -4.90 -11.47
N GLY A 201 -22.43 -4.45 -10.47
CA GLY A 201 -23.10 -5.35 -9.52
C GLY A 201 -22.19 -6.32 -8.76
N GLY A 202 -20.87 -6.08 -8.73
CA GLY A 202 -19.87 -7.00 -8.20
C GLY A 202 -19.55 -8.20 -9.12
N GLN A 203 -19.87 -8.12 -10.41
CA GLN A 203 -19.64 -9.18 -11.40
C GLN A 203 -18.25 -9.05 -12.04
N ASN A 204 -17.65 -10.20 -12.32
CA ASN A 204 -16.38 -10.33 -13.04
C ASN A 204 -16.53 -10.78 -14.49
N MET A 205 -17.75 -11.08 -14.96
CA MET A 205 -18.06 -11.47 -16.34
C MET A 205 -18.38 -10.24 -17.19
N TRP A 206 -17.57 -10.00 -18.21
CA TRP A 206 -17.59 -8.81 -19.05
C TRP A 206 -17.68 -9.21 -20.53
N LYS A 207 -18.41 -8.46 -21.34
CA LYS A 207 -18.54 -8.70 -22.79
C LYS A 207 -17.47 -7.94 -23.54
N CYS A 208 -16.73 -8.62 -24.41
CA CYS A 208 -15.76 -7.99 -25.28
C CYS A 208 -16.42 -6.93 -26.17
N ALA A 209 -15.96 -5.68 -26.13
CA ALA A 209 -16.40 -4.63 -27.06
C ALA A 209 -15.71 -4.74 -28.44
N LYS A 210 -14.64 -5.56 -28.51
CA LYS A 210 -13.82 -5.83 -29.69
C LYS A 210 -13.04 -7.13 -29.51
N SER A 211 -12.49 -7.67 -30.59
CA SER A 211 -11.58 -8.81 -30.51
C SER A 211 -10.33 -8.51 -29.67
N LEU A 212 -9.98 -9.43 -28.78
CA LEU A 212 -8.83 -9.35 -27.90
C LEU A 212 -7.88 -10.54 -28.15
N ASN A 213 -6.60 -10.26 -28.31
CA ASN A 213 -5.58 -11.29 -28.44
C ASN A 213 -5.14 -11.79 -27.06
N ILE A 214 -5.56 -12.99 -26.70
CA ILE A 214 -5.16 -13.70 -25.48
C ILE A 214 -3.80 -14.37 -25.70
N LYS A 215 -2.87 -14.14 -24.78
CA LYS A 215 -1.51 -14.68 -24.83
C LYS A 215 -1.21 -15.65 -23.68
N ASN A 216 -0.35 -16.64 -23.92
CA ASN A 216 0.06 -17.59 -22.87
C ASN A 216 0.89 -16.95 -21.73
N ALA A 217 1.56 -15.84 -21.99
CA ALA A 217 2.33 -15.07 -21.03
C ALA A 217 2.29 -13.57 -21.37
N PRO A 218 2.65 -12.66 -20.43
CA PRO A 218 2.92 -11.27 -20.78
C PRO A 218 3.99 -11.22 -21.87
N ASN A 219 3.68 -10.59 -23.01
CA ASN A 219 4.51 -10.59 -24.24
C ASN A 219 4.72 -11.96 -24.92
N GLY A 220 3.95 -12.98 -24.55
CA GLY A 220 4.00 -14.29 -25.18
C GLY A 220 3.28 -14.37 -26.53
N ASN A 221 3.10 -15.60 -26.99
CA ASN A 221 2.39 -15.93 -28.23
C ASN A 221 0.88 -15.81 -28.04
N ILE A 222 0.18 -15.40 -29.10
CA ILE A 222 -1.27 -15.43 -29.15
C ILE A 222 -1.69 -16.91 -29.14
N ILE A 223 -2.61 -17.26 -28.24
CA ILE A 223 -3.18 -18.60 -28.12
C ILE A 223 -4.67 -18.63 -28.46
N TYR A 224 -5.32 -17.47 -28.43
CA TYR A 224 -6.72 -17.30 -28.81
C TYR A 224 -6.98 -15.82 -29.13
N THR A 225 -7.92 -15.58 -30.03
CA THR A 225 -8.45 -14.25 -30.32
C THR A 225 -9.94 -14.31 -30.09
N THR A 226 -10.44 -13.48 -29.19
CA THR A 226 -11.87 -13.45 -28.89
C THR A 226 -12.65 -12.86 -30.05
N ASP A 227 -13.91 -13.22 -30.17
CA ASP A 227 -14.86 -12.48 -30.99
C ASP A 227 -15.36 -11.23 -30.24
N ALA A 228 -15.96 -10.30 -30.98
CA ALA A 228 -16.72 -9.22 -30.36
C ALA A 228 -17.95 -9.81 -29.65
N TYR A 229 -18.30 -9.23 -28.50
CA TYR A 229 -19.38 -9.63 -27.59
C TYR A 229 -19.21 -10.97 -26.87
N GLU A 230 -18.12 -11.70 -27.13
CA GLU A 230 -17.76 -12.89 -26.35
C GLU A 230 -17.64 -12.54 -24.87
N VAL A 231 -18.17 -13.40 -24.01
CA VAL A 231 -18.14 -13.21 -22.56
C VAL A 231 -16.79 -13.67 -22.03
N CYS A 232 -16.14 -12.79 -21.27
CA CYS A 232 -14.88 -13.06 -20.61
C CYS A 232 -14.94 -12.77 -19.11
N THR A 233 -14.24 -13.54 -18.28
CA THR A 233 -13.97 -13.13 -16.89
C THR A 233 -12.63 -12.44 -16.74
N VAL A 234 -12.59 -11.27 -16.12
CA VAL A 234 -11.34 -10.56 -15.79
C VAL A 234 -10.91 -10.93 -14.37
N ASN A 235 -9.79 -11.65 -14.26
CA ASN A 235 -9.46 -12.37 -13.02
C ASN A 235 -8.26 -11.78 -12.28
N LYS A 236 -7.23 -11.33 -13.00
CA LYS A 236 -5.98 -10.84 -12.40
C LYS A 236 -5.43 -9.66 -13.18
N ILE A 237 -4.59 -8.87 -12.51
CA ILE A 237 -3.74 -7.86 -13.14
C ILE A 237 -2.28 -8.09 -12.78
N LYS A 238 -1.40 -7.83 -13.75
CA LYS A 238 0.06 -7.78 -13.59
C LYS A 238 0.59 -6.55 -14.31
N TYR A 239 1.65 -5.96 -13.77
CA TYR A 239 2.43 -4.93 -14.44
C TYR A 239 3.79 -5.52 -14.81
N SER A 240 4.20 -5.34 -16.06
CA SER A 240 5.44 -5.91 -16.59
C SER A 240 5.93 -5.10 -17.78
N GLY A 241 7.23 -4.81 -17.85
CA GLY A 241 7.83 -4.10 -19.00
C GLY A 241 7.15 -2.77 -19.34
N GLY A 242 6.72 -1.99 -18.33
CA GLY A 242 6.05 -0.71 -18.56
C GLY A 242 4.63 -0.84 -19.15
N SER A 243 3.96 -1.96 -18.96
CA SER A 243 2.56 -2.14 -19.38
C SER A 243 1.76 -2.89 -18.32
N ALA A 244 0.45 -2.62 -18.30
CA ALA A 244 -0.50 -3.44 -17.56
C ALA A 244 -0.95 -4.62 -18.43
N TYR A 245 -1.23 -5.75 -17.78
CA TYR A 245 -1.80 -6.94 -18.40
C TYR A 245 -2.93 -7.42 -17.51
N ILE A 246 -4.06 -7.73 -18.11
CA ILE A 246 -5.14 -8.45 -17.44
C ILE A 246 -5.09 -9.92 -17.82
N TYR A 247 -5.38 -10.78 -16.86
CA TYR A 247 -5.59 -12.20 -17.09
C TYR A 247 -7.09 -12.42 -17.22
N ILE A 248 -7.52 -12.91 -18.39
CA ILE A 248 -8.92 -13.17 -18.68
C ILE A 248 -9.15 -14.64 -19.01
N ARG A 249 -10.38 -15.10 -18.86
CA ARG A 249 -10.89 -16.36 -19.42
C ARG A 249 -11.97 -16.01 -20.43
N ALA A 250 -11.84 -16.48 -21.66
CA ALA A 250 -12.92 -16.53 -22.64
C ALA A 250 -13.84 -17.69 -22.27
N GLU A 251 -15.10 -17.42 -21.93
CA GLU A 251 -15.99 -18.42 -21.32
C GLU A 251 -16.49 -19.46 -22.35
N ASP A 252 -16.73 -19.06 -23.60
CA ASP A 252 -17.23 -19.96 -24.64
C ASP A 252 -16.18 -20.97 -25.10
N ALA A 253 -14.94 -20.52 -25.27
CA ALA A 253 -13.81 -21.37 -25.67
C ALA A 253 -13.09 -22.06 -24.50
N ASP A 254 -13.41 -21.69 -23.26
CA ASP A 254 -12.69 -22.10 -22.04
C ASP A 254 -11.17 -21.88 -22.10
N ILE A 255 -10.74 -20.76 -22.70
CA ILE A 255 -9.32 -20.41 -22.84
C ILE A 255 -8.97 -19.24 -21.94
N SER A 256 -7.90 -19.38 -21.16
CA SER A 256 -7.41 -18.33 -20.26
C SER A 256 -6.01 -17.85 -20.61
N GLY A 257 -5.78 -16.54 -20.50
CA GLY A 257 -4.45 -15.97 -20.75
C GLY A 257 -4.39 -14.46 -20.53
N TRP A 258 -3.30 -13.86 -20.99
CA TRP A 258 -2.96 -12.47 -20.75
C TRP A 258 -3.32 -11.60 -21.95
N VAL A 259 -4.00 -10.48 -21.69
CA VAL A 259 -4.22 -9.41 -22.65
C VAL A 259 -3.43 -8.19 -22.20
N ARG A 260 -2.64 -7.63 -23.11
CA ARG A 260 -1.87 -6.39 -22.85
C ARG A 260 -2.81 -5.20 -22.93
N CYS A 261 -2.86 -4.39 -21.88
CA CYS A 261 -3.58 -3.13 -21.87
C CYS A 261 -2.87 -2.10 -22.78
N PRO A 262 -3.60 -1.32 -23.58
CA PRO A 262 -3.03 -0.20 -24.32
C PRO A 262 -2.46 0.86 -23.38
N ASN A 263 -1.49 1.62 -23.87
CA ASN A 263 -0.94 2.79 -23.19
C ASN A 263 -1.76 4.07 -23.51
N SER A 264 -3.07 3.93 -23.62
CA SER A 264 -4.02 5.02 -23.82
C SER A 264 -5.37 4.66 -23.20
N TYR A 265 -6.22 5.66 -23.00
CA TYR A 265 -7.59 5.47 -22.53
C TYR A 265 -8.62 5.44 -23.66
N THR A 266 -8.20 5.38 -24.94
CA THR A 266 -9.11 5.54 -26.09
C THR A 266 -9.67 4.24 -26.65
N SER A 267 -9.13 3.08 -26.24
CA SER A 267 -9.63 1.78 -26.68
C SER A 267 -10.40 1.13 -25.53
N ARG A 268 -11.64 0.75 -25.80
CA ARG A 268 -12.49 -0.03 -24.90
C ARG A 268 -12.34 -1.52 -25.18
N PHE A 269 -11.99 -2.32 -24.18
CA PHE A 269 -11.93 -3.78 -24.30
C PHE A 269 -13.27 -4.44 -24.02
N PHE A 270 -14.05 -3.90 -23.09
CA PHE A 270 -15.30 -4.50 -22.65
C PHE A 270 -16.42 -3.47 -22.56
N GLU A 271 -17.67 -3.91 -22.73
CA GLU A 271 -18.85 -3.07 -22.48
C GLU A 271 -18.93 -2.61 -21.02
N GLU A 272 -18.26 -3.31 -20.12
CA GLU A 272 -18.18 -3.01 -18.70
C GLU A 272 -17.03 -2.06 -18.35
N SER A 273 -16.14 -1.75 -19.31
CA SER A 273 -15.01 -0.83 -19.11
C SER A 273 -15.53 0.59 -18.86
N LEU A 274 -15.55 1.01 -17.60
CA LEU A 274 -15.95 2.36 -17.20
C LEU A 274 -14.80 3.37 -17.31
N PHE A 275 -15.16 4.62 -17.63
CA PHE A 275 -14.25 5.77 -17.70
C PHE A 275 -13.14 5.60 -18.74
N ILE A 276 -13.50 5.00 -19.88
CA ILE A 276 -12.70 4.81 -21.09
C ILE A 276 -13.39 5.51 -22.25
#